data_AF-A0A9D7SVZ6-F1
#
_entry.id   AF-A0A9D7SVZ6-F1
#
_cell.length_a   1.000
_cell.length_b   1.000
_cell.length_c   1.000
_cell.angle_alpha   90.00
_cell.angle_beta   90.00
_cell.angle_gamma   90.00
#
_symmetry.space_group_name_H-M   'P 1'
#
loop_
_entity.id
_entity.type
_entity.pdbx_description
1 polymer ?
#
loop_
_entity_poly.entity_id
_entity_poly.type
_entity_poly.pdbx_seq_one_letter_code
_entity_poly.pdbx_strand_id
1 'polypeptide(L)'
;MTHGLIVADHTGGAGVNMMLINGTSTIDTVWCQTIPILAHHYYRFTGWTCPFNTIAPPIFLVRFNEQLSDTIFTDTTLCLWQQIDPTIWYSGDSVFAHICLTNASGIIGEGNDYAIDDLSLIELCQAHDSVSIAVIADVAPVPVITGDTLLCDGDMAVYTASFAPGANILSYTWTPSSAGAIISGQGTDQLKVFWNGVGNAHVCLDVETNCQTNSACLDAHIGIIPFPEQVTGPPFLCPGEFGTYTVPFDAAVDEYNWSITSGINIISGQGTNTLQVQWSNTPSADLCLELVNECGTSTSCITITQFSGYTTILDTVLCGSNTIVVNNHTYGNGIWSGTELIPSSTGCDSVVEIQITPVNAFEMMTTKKLCPGDSLYLQGAFQTQAGSYIDTFLQYTIVIVSSSQSLFLPLLTPHGLYPRLVILLLRGLRSQLSMRAIVIV
;
A
#
# COMPACT_ATOMS: atom_id res chain seq x y z
N MET A 1 38.01 78.06 70.53
CA MET A 1 36.87 77.16 70.81
C MET A 1 37.24 75.79 70.28
N THR A 2 37.90 74.97 71.11
CA THR A 2 38.07 73.54 70.84
C THR A 2 36.77 72.87 71.27
N HIS A 3 35.91 72.54 70.31
CA HIS A 3 34.81 71.62 70.54
C HIS A 3 35.42 70.27 70.92
N GLY A 4 35.37 69.90 72.20
CA GLY A 4 35.65 68.52 72.61
C GLY A 4 34.59 67.63 71.98
N LEU A 5 35.00 66.64 71.20
CA LEU A 5 34.10 65.58 70.77
C LEU A 5 33.64 64.81 72.01
N ILE A 6 32.33 64.69 72.19
CA ILE A 6 31.72 63.88 73.25
C ILE A 6 31.21 62.62 72.58
N VAL A 7 31.75 61.47 72.96
CA VAL A 7 31.24 60.16 72.56
C VAL A 7 30.70 59.48 73.81
N ALA A 8 29.42 59.10 73.75
CA ALA A 8 28.82 58.26 74.77
C ALA A 8 29.16 56.79 74.49
N ASP A 9 29.20 55.99 75.55
CA ASP A 9 29.25 54.52 75.48
C ASP A 9 28.21 53.97 74.49
N HIS A 10 28.51 52.87 73.79
CA HIS A 10 27.61 52.33 72.78
C HIS A 10 26.33 51.79 73.42
N THR A 11 26.45 51.13 74.57
CA THR A 11 25.32 50.60 75.33
C THR A 11 24.95 51.60 76.43
N GLY A 12 24.01 52.52 76.17
CA GLY A 12 23.63 53.53 77.17
C GLY A 12 23.18 52.94 78.53
N GLY A 13 23.92 53.24 79.61
CA GLY A 13 23.61 52.74 80.96
C GLY A 13 24.60 53.21 82.04
N ALA A 14 24.30 52.94 83.31
CA ALA A 14 25.23 53.20 84.41
C ALA A 14 26.10 51.95 84.66
N GLY A 15 27.43 52.11 84.70
CA GLY A 15 28.39 51.03 85.00
C GLY A 15 28.88 50.23 83.79
N VAL A 16 28.56 50.68 82.58
CA VAL A 16 29.10 50.22 81.30
C VAL A 16 30.23 51.15 80.87
N ASN A 17 31.30 50.58 80.32
CA ASN A 17 32.49 51.32 79.94
C ASN A 17 32.96 50.88 78.54
N MET A 18 33.05 51.83 77.63
CA MET A 18 33.81 51.71 76.40
C MET A 18 35.32 51.78 76.68
N MET A 19 36.11 51.18 75.80
CA MET A 19 37.56 51.33 75.82
C MET A 19 37.98 52.41 74.83
N LEU A 20 38.58 53.49 75.33
CA LEU A 20 39.21 54.53 74.52
C LEU A 20 40.66 54.13 74.23
N ILE A 21 41.02 54.12 72.95
CA ILE A 21 42.37 53.82 72.49
C ILE A 21 42.97 55.08 71.88
N ASN A 22 44.08 55.51 72.48
CA ASN A 22 45.00 56.45 71.87
C ASN A 22 45.76 55.68 70.78
N GLY A 23 45.37 55.92 69.53
CA GLY A 23 45.83 55.18 68.38
C GLY A 23 47.32 55.37 68.11
N THR A 24 47.84 54.58 67.18
CA THR A 24 49.25 54.61 66.78
C THR A 24 49.37 54.50 65.27
N SER A 25 50.47 55.00 64.73
CA SER A 25 50.80 54.88 63.30
C SER A 25 51.50 53.57 62.94
N THR A 26 51.68 52.67 63.92
CA THR A 26 52.24 51.33 63.75
C THR A 26 51.20 50.27 64.06
N ILE A 27 51.40 49.05 63.58
CA ILE A 27 50.57 47.91 63.96
C ILE A 27 50.72 47.66 65.47
N ASP A 28 49.60 47.58 66.19
CA ASP A 28 49.60 47.33 67.64
C ASP A 28 48.41 46.48 68.07
N THR A 29 48.61 45.64 69.07
CA THR A 29 47.55 44.79 69.63
C THR A 29 46.87 45.54 70.77
N VAL A 30 45.61 45.89 70.57
CA VAL A 30 44.90 46.81 71.47
C VAL A 30 44.05 46.10 72.52
N TRP A 31 43.69 44.84 72.26
CA TRP A 31 42.96 44.02 73.19
C TRP A 31 43.25 42.54 72.94
N CYS A 32 43.45 41.77 74.01
CA CYS A 32 43.45 40.32 73.94
C CYS A 32 42.69 39.72 75.12
N GLN A 33 41.98 38.63 74.89
CA GLN A 33 41.37 37.82 75.94
C GLN A 33 41.38 36.35 75.58
N THR A 34 41.58 35.50 76.59
CA THR A 34 41.36 34.05 76.46
C THR A 34 40.02 33.68 77.09
N ILE A 35 39.15 33.06 76.31
CA ILE A 35 37.79 32.65 76.72
C ILE A 35 37.64 31.14 76.52
N PRO A 36 37.06 30.38 77.48
CA PRO A 36 36.73 28.97 77.27
C PRO A 36 35.63 28.81 76.21
N ILE A 37 35.79 27.81 75.33
CA ILE A 37 34.86 27.50 74.23
C ILE A 37 34.73 25.98 74.05
N LEU A 38 33.79 25.55 73.22
CA LEU A 38 33.66 24.15 72.80
C LEU A 38 34.51 23.86 71.56
N ALA A 39 35.26 22.77 71.60
CA ALA A 39 35.97 22.26 70.43
C ALA A 39 34.98 21.78 69.35
N HIS A 40 35.35 21.88 68.08
CA HIS A 40 34.60 21.50 66.87
C HIS A 40 33.34 22.33 66.59
N HIS A 41 33.26 23.54 67.12
CA HIS A 41 32.13 24.46 66.93
C HIS A 41 32.55 25.68 66.12
N TYR A 42 31.60 26.31 65.42
CA TYR A 42 31.82 27.60 64.77
C TYR A 42 31.43 28.72 65.73
N TYR A 43 32.14 29.83 65.67
CA TYR A 43 31.90 31.02 66.48
C TYR A 43 31.87 32.27 65.60
N ARG A 44 31.02 33.23 65.95
CA ARG A 44 30.92 34.56 65.33
C ARG A 44 31.42 35.60 66.33
N PHE A 45 32.44 36.36 65.96
CA PHE A 45 32.99 37.46 66.73
C PHE A 45 32.65 38.80 66.09
N THR A 46 32.18 39.77 66.87
CA THR A 46 31.86 41.13 66.42
C THR A 46 31.94 42.08 67.63
N GLY A 47 31.84 43.37 67.39
CA GLY A 47 31.74 44.41 68.41
C GLY A 47 31.47 45.75 67.77
N TRP A 48 31.69 46.83 68.49
CA TRP A 48 31.45 48.19 68.01
C TRP A 48 32.72 49.03 68.10
N THR A 49 32.90 49.92 67.14
CA THR A 49 34.03 50.86 67.09
C THR A 49 33.53 52.26 66.73
N CYS A 50 34.26 53.28 67.17
CA CYS A 50 33.92 54.67 66.96
C CYS A 50 35.20 55.48 66.70
N PRO A 51 35.50 55.89 65.46
CA PRO A 51 36.74 56.58 65.15
C PRO A 51 36.69 58.05 65.59
N PHE A 52 37.83 58.56 66.07
CA PHE A 52 38.02 59.97 66.44
C PHE A 52 38.94 60.72 65.47
N ASN A 53 39.51 60.04 64.47
CA ASN A 53 40.31 60.61 63.40
C ASN A 53 39.74 60.25 62.01
N THR A 54 39.54 61.23 61.12
CA THR A 54 39.06 61.03 59.74
C THR A 54 40.16 60.69 58.75
N ILE A 55 41.41 61.04 59.03
CA ILE A 55 42.54 60.96 58.12
C ILE A 55 43.19 59.57 58.20
N ALA A 56 43.19 58.97 59.39
CA ALA A 56 43.64 57.60 59.62
C ALA A 56 42.57 56.82 60.41
N PRO A 57 41.54 56.25 59.76
CA PRO A 57 40.58 55.40 60.46
C PRO A 57 41.25 54.12 60.97
N PRO A 58 40.77 53.51 62.07
CA PRO A 58 41.28 52.23 62.53
C PRO A 58 40.98 51.11 61.55
N ILE A 59 41.98 50.27 61.36
CA ILE A 59 41.86 49.01 60.64
C ILE A 59 42.02 47.91 61.68
N PHE A 60 41.04 47.03 61.82
CA PHE A 60 41.12 45.94 62.78
C PHE A 60 41.41 44.62 62.09
N LEU A 61 42.31 43.85 62.69
CA LEU A 61 42.50 42.43 62.40
C LEU A 61 42.19 41.64 63.67
N VAL A 62 41.35 40.63 63.53
CA VAL A 62 41.06 39.69 64.63
C VAL A 62 41.93 38.46 64.45
N ARG A 63 42.62 38.04 65.51
CA ARG A 63 43.42 36.82 65.57
C ARG A 63 42.80 35.85 66.58
N PHE A 64 42.64 34.59 66.18
CA PHE A 64 42.22 33.49 67.04
C PHE A 64 43.35 32.47 67.13
N ASN A 65 43.88 32.19 68.33
CA ASN A 65 44.89 31.14 68.57
C ASN A 65 46.07 31.20 67.56
N GLU A 66 46.63 32.40 67.34
CA GLU A 66 47.69 32.68 66.35
C GLU A 66 47.29 32.67 64.86
N GLN A 67 46.06 32.32 64.52
CA GLN A 67 45.52 32.41 63.17
C GLN A 67 44.88 33.79 62.93
N LEU A 68 45.35 34.50 61.90
CA LEU A 68 44.76 35.76 61.45
C LEU A 68 43.43 35.51 60.69
N SER A 69 42.43 36.35 60.94
CA SER A 69 41.18 36.43 60.16
C SER A 69 41.30 37.41 58.99
N ASP A 70 40.43 37.26 57.98
CA ASP A 70 40.41 38.03 56.72
C ASP A 70 39.68 39.38 56.79
N THR A 71 39.17 39.81 57.92
CA THR A 71 38.32 41.02 57.96
C THR A 71 39.13 42.30 58.13
N ILE A 72 39.02 43.22 57.15
CA ILE A 72 39.60 44.57 57.15
C ILE A 72 38.44 45.57 57.12
N PHE A 73 38.36 46.43 58.13
CA PHE A 73 37.37 47.51 58.20
C PHE A 73 37.99 48.87 57.84
N THR A 74 37.28 49.69 57.04
CA THR A 74 37.65 51.10 56.77
C THR A 74 36.38 51.96 56.70
N ASP A 75 36.04 52.63 57.79
CA ASP A 75 35.04 53.70 57.78
C ASP A 75 35.59 54.91 58.56
N THR A 76 35.26 56.10 58.08
CA THR A 76 35.88 57.39 58.44
C THR A 76 34.91 58.31 59.18
N THR A 77 33.69 57.85 59.47
CA THR A 77 32.65 58.69 60.07
C THR A 77 32.93 58.92 61.56
N LEU A 78 33.32 60.15 61.91
CA LEU A 78 33.72 60.48 63.28
C LEU A 78 32.60 60.30 64.30
N CYS A 79 32.98 59.77 65.46
CA CYS A 79 32.17 59.83 66.69
C CYS A 79 30.79 59.17 66.58
N LEU A 80 30.62 58.26 65.61
CA LEU A 80 29.47 57.38 65.49
C LEU A 80 29.92 55.93 65.65
N TRP A 81 29.17 55.19 66.47
CA TRP A 81 29.40 53.77 66.66
C TRP A 81 29.05 52.98 65.41
N GLN A 82 29.93 52.05 65.07
CA GLN A 82 29.85 51.21 63.88
C GLN A 82 30.20 49.78 64.27
N GLN A 83 29.45 48.82 63.73
CA GLN A 83 29.66 47.43 64.05
C GLN A 83 30.88 46.88 63.28
N ILE A 84 31.80 46.23 63.99
CA ILE A 84 32.93 45.50 63.43
C ILE A 84 32.40 44.27 62.67
N ASP A 85 32.94 44.05 61.47
CA ASP A 85 32.42 43.05 60.52
C ASP A 85 32.57 41.69 61.19
N PRO A 86 31.48 40.92 61.27
CA PRO A 86 31.53 39.68 62.00
C PRO A 86 32.55 38.71 61.38
N THR A 87 33.49 38.25 62.18
CA THR A 87 34.42 37.18 61.81
C THR A 87 33.83 35.83 62.22
N ILE A 88 33.84 34.85 61.32
CA ILE A 88 33.52 33.46 61.64
C ILE A 88 34.83 32.69 61.86
N TRP A 89 34.92 31.98 62.98
CA TRP A 89 36.05 31.14 63.34
C TRP A 89 35.61 29.73 63.72
N TYR A 90 36.32 28.70 63.23
CA TYR A 90 36.10 27.30 63.60
C TYR A 90 37.11 26.89 64.67
N SER A 91 36.63 26.37 65.81
CA SER A 91 37.50 26.09 66.96
C SER A 91 38.47 24.92 66.76
N GLY A 92 38.20 24.01 65.82
CA GLY A 92 38.97 22.78 65.68
C GLY A 92 39.04 22.02 67.01
N ASP A 93 40.21 21.51 67.39
CA ASP A 93 40.41 20.85 68.69
C ASP A 93 40.51 21.82 69.88
N SER A 94 40.46 23.13 69.65
CA SER A 94 40.68 24.13 70.70
C SER A 94 39.49 24.19 71.67
N VAL A 95 39.78 24.11 72.97
CA VAL A 95 38.81 24.36 74.06
C VAL A 95 38.94 25.76 74.68
N PHE A 96 39.82 26.57 74.12
CA PHE A 96 40.00 27.98 74.45
C PHE A 96 40.16 28.79 73.17
N ALA A 97 39.61 30.01 73.16
CA ALA A 97 39.84 31.01 72.13
C ALA A 97 40.68 32.13 72.74
N HIS A 98 41.94 32.22 72.35
CA HIS A 98 42.78 33.40 72.57
C HIS A 98 42.52 34.38 71.42
N ILE A 99 41.73 35.40 71.71
CA ILE A 99 41.26 36.39 70.73
C ILE A 99 42.09 37.65 70.93
N CYS A 100 42.73 38.13 69.88
CA CYS A 100 43.44 39.40 69.89
C CYS A 100 42.92 40.32 68.78
N LEU A 101 42.55 41.54 69.14
CA LEU A 101 42.20 42.62 68.23
C LEU A 101 43.45 43.48 67.99
N THR A 102 43.89 43.54 66.74
CA THR A 102 45.07 44.28 66.33
C THR A 102 44.65 45.46 65.48
N ASN A 103 45.10 46.65 65.86
CA ASN A 103 45.06 47.83 65.02
C ASN A 103 46.15 47.73 63.96
N ALA A 104 45.75 47.69 62.70
CA ALA A 104 46.60 47.53 61.53
C ALA A 104 46.61 48.77 60.63
N SER A 105 46.25 49.96 61.15
CA SER A 105 46.32 51.21 60.37
C SER A 105 47.75 51.50 59.91
N GLY A 106 47.99 51.36 58.60
CA GLY A 106 49.32 51.52 58.00
C GLY A 106 49.71 52.95 57.60
N ILE A 107 49.02 53.98 58.10
CA ILE A 107 49.27 55.38 57.71
C ILE A 107 50.27 56.02 58.69
N ILE A 108 51.41 56.47 58.17
CA ILE A 108 52.51 57.05 58.95
C ILE A 108 52.22 58.54 59.20
N GLY A 109 52.26 58.97 60.47
CA GLY A 109 52.43 60.40 60.83
C GLY A 109 51.34 61.05 61.69
N GLU A 110 50.15 60.45 61.81
CA GLU A 110 49.11 60.89 62.75
C GLU A 110 48.46 59.66 63.42
N GLY A 111 48.21 59.72 64.73
CA GLY A 111 47.59 58.61 65.48
C GLY A 111 46.12 58.41 65.08
N ASN A 112 45.65 57.17 65.11
CA ASN A 112 44.28 56.81 64.76
C ASN A 112 43.42 56.59 66.01
N ASP A 113 43.10 57.63 66.78
CA ASP A 113 42.32 57.44 68.01
C ASP A 113 40.91 56.91 67.72
N TYR A 114 40.41 55.99 68.56
CA TYR A 114 39.05 55.43 68.47
C TYR A 114 38.59 54.85 69.81
N ALA A 115 37.29 54.58 69.92
CA ALA A 115 36.74 53.71 70.96
C ALA A 115 36.36 52.34 70.38
N ILE A 116 36.44 51.31 71.22
CA ILE A 116 35.79 50.02 70.99
C ILE A 116 34.84 49.71 72.14
N ASP A 117 33.78 48.97 71.83
CA ASP A 117 32.77 48.57 72.80
C ASP A 117 32.10 47.25 72.39
N ASP A 118 31.40 46.62 73.34
CA ASP A 118 30.47 45.52 73.08
C ASP A 118 31.06 44.34 72.26
N LEU A 119 32.32 44.00 72.51
CA LEU A 119 32.95 42.82 71.92
C LEU A 119 32.17 41.56 72.35
N SER A 120 31.78 40.75 71.37
CA SER A 120 30.97 39.55 71.57
C SER A 120 31.51 38.38 70.77
N LEU A 121 31.46 37.19 71.38
CA LEU A 121 31.72 35.90 70.75
C LEU A 121 30.48 35.03 70.95
N ILE A 122 29.84 34.62 69.86
CA ILE A 122 28.61 33.85 69.87
C ILE A 122 28.84 32.52 69.16
N GLU A 123 28.49 31.41 69.79
CA GLU A 123 28.52 30.08 69.17
C GLU A 123 27.46 29.96 68.07
N LEU A 124 27.86 29.43 66.91
CA LEU A 124 26.99 29.14 65.78
C LEU A 124 26.64 27.65 65.78
N CYS A 125 25.34 27.34 65.80
CA CYS A 125 24.85 25.97 65.67
C CYS A 125 25.07 25.45 64.24
N GLN A 126 25.62 24.23 64.11
CA GLN A 126 25.61 23.50 62.83
C GLN A 126 24.29 22.73 62.70
N ALA A 127 23.61 22.88 61.56
CA ALA A 127 22.47 22.06 61.20
C ALA A 127 22.88 21.10 60.08
N HIS A 128 22.55 19.82 60.24
CA HIS A 128 22.70 18.81 59.20
C HIS A 128 21.33 18.41 58.69
N ASP A 129 21.19 18.28 57.38
CA ASP A 129 20.05 17.68 56.71
C ASP A 129 20.53 16.43 55.96
N SER A 130 19.66 15.43 55.86
CA SER A 130 19.94 14.21 55.11
C SER A 130 18.70 13.74 54.37
N VAL A 131 18.87 13.37 53.11
CA VAL A 131 17.85 12.70 52.30
C VAL A 131 18.24 11.24 52.08
N SER A 132 17.28 10.33 52.23
CA SER A 132 17.43 8.94 51.81
C SER A 132 16.86 8.75 50.41
N ILE A 133 17.64 8.12 49.53
CA ILE A 133 17.22 7.74 48.17
C ILE A 133 17.06 6.22 48.15
N ALA A 134 15.86 5.73 47.82
CA ALA A 134 15.62 4.32 47.54
C ALA A 134 15.72 4.08 46.03
N VAL A 135 16.54 3.11 45.62
CA VAL A 135 16.61 2.65 44.23
C VAL A 135 15.66 1.47 44.10
N ILE A 136 14.61 1.63 43.29
CA ILE A 136 13.71 0.53 42.93
C ILE A 136 14.33 -0.19 41.73
N ALA A 137 14.44 -1.52 41.80
CA ALA A 137 14.77 -2.36 40.67
C ALA A 137 13.47 -2.99 40.17
N ASP A 138 12.86 -2.36 39.17
CA ASP A 138 11.66 -2.89 38.49
C ASP A 138 12.09 -3.45 37.13
N VAL A 139 11.67 -4.68 36.83
CA VAL A 139 12.05 -5.40 35.60
C VAL A 139 10.82 -5.61 34.76
N ALA A 140 10.85 -5.12 33.53
CA ALA A 140 9.76 -5.33 32.59
C ALA A 140 9.74 -6.80 32.12
N PRO A 141 8.64 -7.54 32.33
CA PRO A 141 8.52 -8.92 31.88
C PRO A 141 8.49 -8.96 30.35
N VAL A 142 9.03 -10.03 29.76
CA VAL A 142 8.83 -10.30 28.32
C VAL A 142 7.35 -10.70 28.13
N PRO A 143 6.56 -10.01 27.30
CA PRO A 143 5.19 -10.41 27.01
C PRO A 143 5.14 -11.74 26.26
N VAL A 144 4.15 -12.58 26.57
CA VAL A 144 3.77 -13.73 25.74
C VAL A 144 2.45 -13.39 25.05
N ILE A 145 2.52 -13.15 23.74
CA ILE A 145 1.37 -12.77 22.91
C ILE A 145 0.73 -14.03 22.32
N THR A 146 -0.60 -14.11 22.39
CA THR A 146 -1.41 -15.19 21.80
C THR A 146 -2.54 -14.61 20.96
N GLY A 147 -2.92 -15.30 19.89
CA GLY A 147 -3.99 -14.91 18.97
C GLY A 147 -3.87 -15.66 17.64
N ASP A 148 -4.75 -15.35 16.70
CA ASP A 148 -4.75 -15.97 15.38
C ASP A 148 -3.52 -15.53 14.56
N THR A 149 -2.89 -16.51 13.90
CA THR A 149 -1.65 -16.34 13.12
C THR A 149 -1.84 -16.59 11.62
N LEU A 150 -2.98 -17.17 11.23
CA LEU A 150 -3.41 -17.34 9.84
C LEU A 150 -4.75 -16.62 9.70
N LEU A 151 -4.78 -15.59 8.87
CA LEU A 151 -5.88 -14.63 8.75
C LEU A 151 -6.11 -14.31 7.28
N CYS A 152 -7.25 -13.71 6.98
CA CYS A 152 -7.59 -13.28 5.64
C CYS A 152 -7.78 -11.76 5.57
N ASP A 153 -7.57 -11.18 4.39
CA ASP A 153 -7.79 -9.77 4.17
C ASP A 153 -9.24 -9.38 4.53
N GLY A 154 -9.38 -8.43 5.46
CA GLY A 154 -10.66 -8.02 6.03
C GLY A 154 -11.01 -8.67 7.39
N ASP A 155 -10.21 -9.61 7.87
CA ASP A 155 -10.47 -10.26 9.16
C ASP A 155 -10.20 -9.33 10.35
N MET A 156 -10.88 -9.64 11.47
CA MET A 156 -10.63 -9.03 12.76
C MET A 156 -10.18 -10.09 13.75
N ALA A 157 -9.01 -9.89 14.36
CA ALA A 157 -8.45 -10.79 15.37
C ALA A 157 -8.29 -10.09 16.71
N VAL A 158 -8.36 -10.87 17.79
CA VAL A 158 -8.04 -10.42 19.14
C VAL A 158 -6.75 -11.08 19.59
N TYR A 159 -5.82 -10.27 20.05
CA TYR A 159 -4.54 -10.69 20.64
C TYR A 159 -4.56 -10.43 22.14
N THR A 160 -4.04 -11.37 22.91
CA THR A 160 -3.91 -11.25 24.38
C THR A 160 -2.47 -11.45 24.78
N ALA A 161 -1.96 -10.57 25.64
CA ALA A 161 -0.66 -10.70 26.28
C ALA A 161 -0.79 -11.30 27.68
N SER A 162 0.14 -12.18 28.02
CA SER A 162 0.29 -12.73 29.37
C SER A 162 1.71 -12.54 29.88
N PHE A 163 1.86 -12.49 31.19
CA PHE A 163 3.10 -12.09 31.87
C PHE A 163 3.43 -13.03 33.03
N ALA A 164 4.71 -13.12 33.37
CA ALA A 164 5.12 -13.78 34.60
C ALA A 164 4.54 -13.05 35.84
N PRO A 165 4.16 -13.77 36.91
CA PRO A 165 3.59 -13.14 38.11
C PRO A 165 4.54 -12.11 38.74
N GLY A 166 3.98 -11.03 39.30
CA GLY A 166 4.72 -10.06 40.11
C GLY A 166 5.25 -8.82 39.38
N ALA A 167 4.97 -8.67 38.08
CA ALA A 167 5.30 -7.46 37.33
C ALA A 167 4.27 -6.34 37.56
N ASN A 168 4.75 -5.11 37.76
CA ASN A 168 3.92 -3.91 37.83
C ASN A 168 4.00 -3.13 36.51
N ILE A 169 3.20 -3.53 35.54
CA ILE A 169 3.18 -2.91 34.20
C ILE A 169 2.40 -1.61 34.27
N LEU A 170 3.02 -0.53 33.79
CA LEU A 170 2.44 0.83 33.80
C LEU A 170 1.79 1.19 32.47
N SER A 171 2.34 0.69 31.36
CA SER A 171 1.84 0.99 30.02
C SER A 171 1.96 -0.21 29.08
N TYR A 172 1.05 -0.25 28.11
CA TYR A 172 1.00 -1.20 27.01
C TYR A 172 0.95 -0.41 25.71
N THR A 173 1.92 -0.64 24.81
CA THR A 173 1.93 -0.02 23.49
C THR A 173 1.96 -1.11 22.42
N TRP A 174 0.80 -1.34 21.82
CA TRP A 174 0.64 -2.26 20.73
C TRP A 174 0.98 -1.62 19.39
N THR A 175 1.72 -2.35 18.56
CA THR A 175 2.13 -1.95 17.22
C THR A 175 1.92 -3.12 16.25
N PRO A 176 0.74 -3.24 15.61
CA PRO A 176 0.60 -4.14 14.46
C PRO A 176 1.40 -3.60 13.27
N SER A 177 1.93 -4.49 12.44
CA SER A 177 2.60 -4.14 11.18
C SER A 177 1.68 -3.38 10.22
N SER A 178 2.24 -2.79 9.14
CA SER A 178 1.51 -1.86 8.25
C SER A 178 0.21 -2.39 7.61
N ALA A 179 0.00 -3.70 7.60
CA ALA A 179 -1.24 -4.33 7.15
C ALA A 179 -2.37 -4.31 8.20
N GLY A 180 -2.12 -3.86 9.44
CA GLY A 180 -3.09 -3.93 10.54
C GLY A 180 -3.49 -2.55 11.08
N ALA A 181 -4.79 -2.33 11.26
CA ALA A 181 -5.34 -1.19 11.97
C ALA A 181 -5.84 -1.60 13.36
N ILE A 182 -5.44 -0.85 14.39
CA ILE A 182 -5.96 -1.07 15.75
C ILE A 182 -7.41 -0.59 15.81
N ILE A 183 -8.32 -1.49 16.16
CA ILE A 183 -9.75 -1.19 16.38
C ILE A 183 -10.00 -0.77 17.83
N SER A 184 -9.41 -1.49 18.79
CA SER A 184 -9.54 -1.23 20.22
C SER A 184 -8.46 -1.94 21.03
N GLY A 185 -8.29 -1.56 22.30
CA GLY A 185 -7.40 -2.28 23.24
C GLY A 185 -5.99 -1.70 23.40
N GLN A 186 -5.68 -0.59 22.73
CA GLN A 186 -4.44 0.14 23.01
C GLN A 186 -4.39 0.55 24.49
N GLY A 187 -3.22 0.41 25.13
CA GLY A 187 -3.07 0.65 26.56
C GLY A 187 -3.59 -0.46 27.48
N THR A 188 -3.99 -1.61 26.94
CA THR A 188 -4.42 -2.78 27.72
C THR A 188 -3.62 -4.03 27.34
N ASP A 189 -3.81 -5.12 28.08
CA ASP A 189 -3.22 -6.45 27.80
C ASP A 189 -3.94 -7.22 26.69
N GLN A 190 -5.00 -6.65 26.10
CA GLN A 190 -5.68 -7.18 24.93
C GLN A 190 -5.76 -6.16 23.80
N LEU A 191 -5.64 -6.63 22.56
CA LEU A 191 -5.71 -5.80 21.36
C LEU A 191 -6.67 -6.41 20.35
N LYS A 192 -7.55 -5.61 19.76
CA LYS A 192 -8.32 -5.99 18.58
C LYS A 192 -7.77 -5.28 17.35
N VAL A 193 -7.40 -6.06 16.33
CA VAL A 193 -6.82 -5.58 15.07
C VAL A 193 -7.74 -5.96 13.92
N PHE A 194 -7.89 -5.05 12.96
CA PHE A 194 -8.43 -5.30 11.63
C PHE A 194 -7.28 -5.44 10.65
N TRP A 195 -7.24 -6.53 9.91
CA TRP A 195 -6.17 -6.84 8.97
C TRP A 195 -6.60 -6.50 7.54
N ASN A 196 -5.85 -5.61 6.90
CA ASN A 196 -6.04 -5.15 5.54
C ASN A 196 -4.69 -5.03 4.82
N GLY A 197 -4.23 -6.14 4.25
CA GLY A 197 -2.94 -6.23 3.56
C GLY A 197 -2.39 -7.64 3.54
N VAL A 198 -2.16 -8.15 2.34
CA VAL A 198 -1.73 -9.53 2.09
C VAL A 198 -0.25 -9.74 2.45
N GLY A 199 0.07 -10.92 2.96
CA GLY A 199 1.43 -11.39 3.18
C GLY A 199 1.80 -11.48 4.66
N ASN A 200 3.11 -11.43 4.93
CA ASN A 200 3.63 -11.58 6.28
C ASN A 200 3.41 -10.29 7.09
N ALA A 201 2.92 -10.47 8.31
CA ALA A 201 2.64 -9.43 9.27
C ALA A 201 3.12 -9.82 10.66
N HIS A 202 3.01 -8.89 11.59
CA HIS A 202 3.25 -9.15 13.01
C HIS A 202 2.44 -8.21 13.89
N VAL A 203 2.25 -8.62 15.15
CA VAL A 203 1.74 -7.79 16.23
C VAL A 203 2.80 -7.72 17.30
N CYS A 204 3.34 -6.53 17.54
CA CYS A 204 4.28 -6.29 18.62
C CYS A 204 3.61 -5.60 19.81
N LEU A 205 4.08 -5.91 21.01
CA LEU A 205 3.71 -5.23 22.25
C LEU A 205 4.98 -4.79 22.97
N ASP A 206 5.06 -3.48 23.23
CA ASP A 206 6.00 -2.90 24.18
C ASP A 206 5.31 -2.71 25.53
N VAL A 207 5.93 -3.16 26.61
CA VAL A 207 5.48 -2.92 27.99
C VAL A 207 6.51 -2.12 28.76
N GLU A 208 6.04 -1.20 29.59
CA GLU A 208 6.87 -0.33 30.42
C GLU A 208 6.56 -0.53 31.90
N THR A 209 7.64 -0.54 32.69
CA THR A 209 7.62 -0.51 34.16
C THR A 209 8.26 0.78 34.63
N ASN A 210 8.43 0.99 35.93
CA ASN A 210 9.03 2.22 36.44
C ASN A 210 10.48 2.45 35.97
N CYS A 211 11.18 1.41 35.54
CA CYS A 211 12.62 1.46 35.28
C CYS A 211 13.05 0.85 33.94
N GLN A 212 12.20 0.03 33.32
CA GLN A 212 12.57 -0.76 32.13
C GLN A 212 11.40 -0.88 31.16
N THR A 213 11.75 -1.12 29.90
CA THR A 213 10.84 -1.54 28.84
C THR A 213 11.25 -2.91 28.32
N ASN A 214 10.27 -3.68 27.84
CA ASN A 214 10.50 -4.96 27.19
C ASN A 214 9.47 -5.18 26.10
N SER A 215 9.80 -6.01 25.11
CA SER A 215 8.94 -6.19 23.95
C SER A 215 8.94 -7.61 23.43
N ALA A 216 7.83 -7.98 22.78
CA ALA A 216 7.70 -9.21 22.04
C ALA A 216 6.81 -8.98 20.82
N CYS A 217 6.98 -9.82 19.80
CA CYS A 217 6.15 -9.82 18.60
C CYS A 217 5.62 -11.23 18.33
N LEU A 218 4.40 -11.29 17.81
CA LEU A 218 3.80 -12.49 17.25
C LEU A 218 3.66 -12.32 15.75
N ASP A 219 4.31 -13.19 14.98
CA ASP A 219 4.19 -13.21 13.52
C ASP A 219 2.84 -13.78 13.09
N ALA A 220 2.29 -13.24 12.01
CA ALA A 220 1.04 -13.68 11.38
C ALA A 220 1.18 -13.66 9.85
N HIS A 221 0.31 -14.39 9.16
CA HIS A 221 0.19 -14.39 7.71
C HIS A 221 -1.25 -14.03 7.31
N ILE A 222 -1.38 -13.08 6.40
CA ILE A 222 -2.68 -12.63 5.87
C ILE A 222 -2.79 -13.14 4.44
N GLY A 223 -3.67 -14.12 4.22
CA GLY A 223 -4.06 -14.61 2.92
C GLY A 223 -5.14 -13.75 2.25
N ILE A 224 -5.47 -14.11 1.02
CA ILE A 224 -6.62 -13.57 0.29
C ILE A 224 -7.40 -14.71 -0.35
N ILE A 225 -8.68 -14.49 -0.58
CA ILE A 225 -9.47 -15.35 -1.45
C ILE A 225 -8.79 -15.38 -2.84
N PRO A 226 -8.65 -16.54 -3.50
CA PRO A 226 -8.04 -16.61 -4.81
C PRO A 226 -8.79 -15.74 -5.81
N PHE A 227 -8.08 -15.06 -6.69
CA PHE A 227 -8.73 -14.24 -7.71
C PHE A 227 -9.47 -15.15 -8.71
N PRO A 228 -10.74 -14.85 -9.07
CA PRO A 228 -11.46 -15.66 -10.07
C PRO A 228 -10.79 -15.50 -11.44
N GLU A 229 -9.91 -16.44 -11.79
CA GLU A 229 -9.25 -16.45 -13.08
C GLU A 229 -10.25 -16.75 -14.20
N GLN A 230 -10.07 -16.11 -15.36
CA GLN A 230 -10.92 -16.40 -16.51
C GLN A 230 -10.58 -17.79 -17.06
N VAL A 231 -11.55 -18.70 -17.04
CA VAL A 231 -11.43 -20.01 -17.68
C VAL A 231 -11.21 -19.82 -19.19
N THR A 232 -10.10 -20.36 -19.71
CA THR A 232 -9.75 -20.29 -21.13
C THR A 232 -9.98 -21.65 -21.78
N GLY A 233 -10.68 -21.68 -22.91
CA GLY A 233 -10.90 -22.88 -23.72
C GLY A 233 -11.80 -22.58 -24.92
N PRO A 234 -12.11 -23.58 -25.77
CA PRO A 234 -13.00 -23.41 -26.90
C PRO A 234 -14.41 -22.98 -26.45
N PRO A 235 -14.93 -21.83 -26.93
CA PRO A 235 -16.30 -21.40 -26.60
C PRO A 235 -17.38 -22.16 -27.38
N PHE A 236 -16.97 -22.93 -28.39
CA PHE A 236 -17.83 -23.74 -29.23
C PHE A 236 -17.26 -25.14 -29.39
N LEU A 237 -18.11 -26.18 -29.31
CA LEU A 237 -17.73 -27.58 -29.51
C LEU A 237 -18.79 -28.34 -30.31
N CYS A 238 -18.36 -29.37 -31.02
CA CYS A 238 -19.23 -30.32 -31.70
C CYS A 238 -19.55 -31.55 -30.85
N PRO A 239 -20.71 -32.20 -31.07
CA PRO A 239 -21.03 -33.47 -30.42
C PRO A 239 -19.88 -34.50 -30.50
N GLY A 240 -19.43 -35.00 -29.36
CA GLY A 240 -18.33 -35.97 -29.26
C GLY A 240 -16.93 -35.37 -29.29
N GLU A 241 -16.78 -34.07 -29.59
CA GLU A 241 -15.49 -33.36 -29.59
C GLU A 241 -14.97 -33.17 -28.14
N PHE A 242 -13.64 -33.15 -28.00
CA PHE A 242 -12.97 -32.88 -26.75
C PHE A 242 -12.55 -31.42 -26.66
N GLY A 243 -12.86 -30.78 -25.53
CA GLY A 243 -12.37 -29.44 -25.20
C GLY A 243 -11.42 -29.49 -24.01
N THR A 244 -10.36 -28.69 -24.06
CA THR A 244 -9.47 -28.46 -22.91
C THR A 244 -9.71 -27.06 -22.38
N TYR A 245 -10.03 -26.97 -21.09
CA TYR A 245 -10.26 -25.73 -20.36
C TYR A 245 -9.20 -25.58 -19.29
N THR A 246 -8.63 -24.39 -19.15
CA THR A 246 -7.53 -24.17 -18.22
C THR A 246 -7.60 -22.79 -17.62
N VAL A 247 -7.04 -22.68 -16.43
CA VAL A 247 -6.60 -21.42 -15.83
C VAL A 247 -5.09 -21.52 -15.56
N PRO A 248 -4.34 -20.40 -15.54
CA PRO A 248 -2.99 -20.37 -15.00
C PRO A 248 -2.86 -21.12 -13.67
N PHE A 249 -1.66 -21.65 -13.41
CA PHE A 249 -1.36 -22.23 -12.10
C PHE A 249 -1.15 -21.09 -11.10
N ASP A 250 -1.88 -21.14 -9.99
CA ASP A 250 -1.75 -20.19 -8.88
C ASP A 250 -1.34 -20.95 -7.62
N ALA A 251 -0.22 -20.57 -7.03
CA ALA A 251 0.30 -21.18 -5.81
C ALA A 251 -0.53 -20.85 -4.56
N ALA A 252 -1.42 -19.85 -4.63
CA ALA A 252 -2.33 -19.47 -3.56
C ALA A 252 -3.66 -20.27 -3.56
N VAL A 253 -3.83 -21.20 -4.50
CA VAL A 253 -5.01 -22.09 -4.61
C VAL A 253 -4.66 -23.47 -4.06
N ASP A 254 -5.45 -23.93 -3.10
CA ASP A 254 -5.29 -25.26 -2.50
C ASP A 254 -6.10 -26.33 -3.26
N GLU A 255 -7.25 -25.96 -3.81
CA GLU A 255 -8.14 -26.89 -4.51
C GLU A 255 -8.85 -26.24 -5.72
N TYR A 256 -8.97 -27.02 -6.82
CA TYR A 256 -9.66 -26.66 -8.05
C TYR A 256 -10.93 -27.53 -8.23
N ASN A 257 -12.10 -26.95 -8.04
CA ASN A 257 -13.39 -27.65 -8.08
C ASN A 257 -14.16 -27.32 -9.36
N TRP A 258 -14.11 -28.21 -10.34
CA TRP A 258 -14.87 -28.06 -11.59
C TRP A 258 -16.30 -28.58 -11.44
N SER A 259 -17.27 -27.80 -11.92
CA SER A 259 -18.69 -28.14 -11.94
C SER A 259 -19.33 -27.81 -13.29
N ILE A 260 -20.40 -28.54 -13.63
CA ILE A 260 -21.05 -28.48 -14.95
C ILE A 260 -22.57 -28.53 -14.75
N THR A 261 -23.31 -27.67 -15.46
CA THR A 261 -24.77 -27.59 -15.34
C THR A 261 -25.52 -28.71 -16.07
N SER A 262 -25.13 -29.10 -17.29
CA SER A 262 -25.55 -30.34 -18.00
C SER A 262 -24.91 -30.40 -19.40
N GLY A 263 -24.86 -31.59 -20.05
CA GLY A 263 -24.51 -31.69 -21.48
C GLY A 263 -23.03 -31.81 -21.83
N ILE A 264 -22.17 -31.91 -20.82
CA ILE A 264 -20.72 -32.10 -20.97
C ILE A 264 -20.29 -33.24 -20.03
N ASN A 265 -19.43 -34.13 -20.52
CA ASN A 265 -18.78 -35.14 -19.68
C ASN A 265 -17.38 -34.69 -19.29
N ILE A 266 -17.05 -34.74 -18.00
CA ILE A 266 -15.65 -34.59 -17.55
C ILE A 266 -14.90 -35.87 -17.92
N ILE A 267 -13.79 -35.71 -18.63
CA ILE A 267 -12.93 -36.83 -19.06
C ILE A 267 -11.76 -36.99 -18.10
N SER A 268 -11.11 -35.89 -17.73
CA SER A 268 -9.97 -35.88 -16.79
C SER A 268 -9.68 -34.47 -16.28
N GLY A 269 -8.88 -34.36 -15.22
CA GLY A 269 -8.36 -33.08 -14.74
C GLY A 269 -9.13 -32.44 -13.58
N GLN A 270 -10.10 -33.15 -12.99
CA GLN A 270 -10.73 -32.70 -11.75
C GLN A 270 -9.70 -32.54 -10.62
N GLY A 271 -9.81 -31.50 -9.81
CA GLY A 271 -8.81 -31.17 -8.78
C GLY A 271 -7.55 -30.52 -9.33
N THR A 272 -7.50 -30.15 -10.61
CA THR A 272 -6.33 -29.51 -11.24
C THR A 272 -6.73 -28.24 -11.98
N ASN A 273 -5.74 -27.41 -12.33
CA ASN A 273 -5.95 -26.16 -13.07
C ASN A 273 -6.27 -26.36 -14.58
N THR A 274 -6.36 -27.61 -15.04
CA THR A 274 -6.70 -27.96 -16.42
C THR A 274 -7.72 -29.10 -16.45
N LEU A 275 -8.83 -28.90 -17.15
CA LEU A 275 -9.91 -29.87 -17.32
C LEU A 275 -10.04 -30.28 -18.79
N GLN A 276 -10.14 -31.58 -19.04
CA GLN A 276 -10.56 -32.09 -20.35
C GLN A 276 -12.01 -32.57 -20.25
N VAL A 277 -12.82 -32.15 -21.20
CA VAL A 277 -14.22 -32.52 -21.30
C VAL A 277 -14.57 -33.04 -22.69
N GLN A 278 -15.68 -33.75 -22.80
CA GLN A 278 -16.27 -34.17 -24.06
C GLN A 278 -17.70 -33.65 -24.18
N TRP A 279 -18.03 -33.08 -25.34
CA TRP A 279 -19.35 -32.50 -25.59
C TRP A 279 -20.43 -33.57 -25.83
N SER A 280 -21.55 -33.50 -25.12
CA SER A 280 -22.62 -34.53 -25.16
C SER A 280 -23.86 -34.12 -25.96
N ASN A 281 -23.75 -33.15 -26.89
CA ASN A 281 -24.82 -32.69 -27.80
C ASN A 281 -25.97 -31.92 -27.10
N THR A 282 -25.62 -30.87 -26.34
CA THR A 282 -26.61 -29.88 -25.86
C THR A 282 -26.41 -28.53 -26.55
N PRO A 283 -27.45 -27.67 -26.68
CA PRO A 283 -27.31 -26.36 -27.32
C PRO A 283 -26.30 -25.45 -26.62
N SER A 284 -26.27 -25.50 -25.29
CA SER A 284 -25.40 -24.70 -24.43
C SER A 284 -25.20 -25.41 -23.09
N ALA A 285 -24.06 -25.17 -22.45
CA ALA A 285 -23.74 -25.63 -21.11
C ALA A 285 -22.77 -24.67 -20.42
N ASP A 286 -22.88 -24.54 -19.10
CA ASP A 286 -21.94 -23.75 -18.31
C ASP A 286 -20.92 -24.67 -17.64
N LEU A 287 -19.66 -24.34 -17.84
CA LEU A 287 -18.53 -24.93 -17.12
C LEU A 287 -18.03 -23.91 -16.10
N CYS A 288 -18.14 -24.24 -14.82
CA CYS A 288 -17.70 -23.38 -13.73
C CYS A 288 -16.51 -24.01 -13.00
N LEU A 289 -15.54 -23.17 -12.66
CA LEU A 289 -14.42 -23.50 -11.80
C LEU A 289 -14.55 -22.71 -10.51
N GLU A 290 -14.60 -23.42 -9.39
CA GLU A 290 -14.44 -22.85 -8.05
C GLU A 290 -12.99 -23.06 -7.59
N LEU A 291 -12.32 -21.96 -7.26
CA LEU A 291 -10.99 -21.93 -6.64
C LEU A 291 -11.18 -21.84 -5.13
N VAL A 292 -10.47 -22.66 -4.36
CA VAL A 292 -10.58 -22.71 -2.91
C VAL A 292 -9.21 -22.56 -2.27
N ASN A 293 -9.13 -21.76 -1.20
CA ASN A 293 -8.03 -21.77 -0.25
C ASN A 293 -8.54 -21.54 1.18
N GLU A 294 -7.62 -21.43 2.14
CA GLU A 294 -7.95 -21.16 3.55
C GLU A 294 -8.82 -19.91 3.79
N CYS A 295 -8.77 -18.93 2.90
CA CYS A 295 -9.54 -17.69 3.01
C CYS A 295 -10.93 -17.73 2.38
N GLY A 296 -11.22 -18.74 1.57
CA GLY A 296 -12.54 -18.94 1.00
C GLY A 296 -12.49 -19.32 -0.47
N THR A 297 -13.56 -19.01 -1.18
CA THR A 297 -13.75 -19.46 -2.56
C THR A 297 -14.07 -18.33 -3.51
N SER A 298 -13.66 -18.51 -4.76
CA SER A 298 -14.09 -17.69 -5.89
C SER A 298 -14.51 -18.57 -7.05
N THR A 299 -15.48 -18.12 -7.84
CA THR A 299 -16.02 -18.92 -8.95
C THR A 299 -15.94 -18.15 -10.26
N SER A 300 -15.53 -18.85 -11.31
CA SER A 300 -15.46 -18.35 -12.68
C SER A 300 -16.15 -19.34 -13.61
N CYS A 301 -16.99 -18.86 -14.53
CA CYS A 301 -17.73 -19.72 -15.45
C CYS A 301 -17.50 -19.31 -16.90
N ILE A 302 -17.48 -20.30 -17.78
CA ILE A 302 -17.53 -20.13 -19.23
C ILE A 302 -18.75 -20.86 -19.77
N THR A 303 -19.51 -20.17 -20.62
CA THR A 303 -20.60 -20.78 -21.38
C THR A 303 -20.03 -21.34 -22.67
N ILE A 304 -20.26 -22.64 -22.88
CA ILE A 304 -19.88 -23.36 -24.09
C ILE A 304 -21.16 -23.58 -24.87
N THR A 305 -21.12 -23.30 -26.17
CA THR A 305 -22.27 -23.47 -27.05
C THR A 305 -21.97 -24.49 -28.13
N GLN A 306 -22.99 -25.22 -28.58
CA GLN A 306 -22.81 -26.12 -29.70
C GLN A 306 -22.57 -25.31 -30.97
N PHE A 307 -21.56 -25.68 -31.76
CA PHE A 307 -21.42 -25.16 -33.11
C PHE A 307 -22.68 -25.53 -33.91
N SER A 308 -23.38 -24.53 -34.45
CA SER A 308 -24.50 -24.77 -35.36
C SER A 308 -23.99 -25.50 -36.61
N GLY A 309 -24.55 -26.67 -36.90
CA GLY A 309 -24.35 -27.31 -38.19
C GLY A 309 -24.89 -26.39 -39.30
N TYR A 310 -24.10 -26.12 -40.33
CA TYR A 310 -24.56 -25.36 -41.47
C TYR A 310 -25.32 -26.30 -42.41
N THR A 311 -26.63 -26.09 -42.56
CA THR A 311 -27.44 -26.72 -43.61
C THR A 311 -27.45 -25.82 -44.84
N THR A 312 -26.92 -26.29 -45.96
CA THR A 312 -27.02 -25.58 -47.25
C THR A 312 -27.77 -26.44 -48.25
N ILE A 313 -28.56 -25.81 -49.10
CA ILE A 313 -29.33 -26.50 -50.14
C ILE A 313 -28.57 -26.34 -51.45
N LEU A 314 -28.16 -27.45 -52.06
CA LEU A 314 -27.72 -27.46 -53.45
C LEU A 314 -28.95 -27.71 -54.32
N ASP A 315 -29.53 -26.61 -54.82
CA ASP A 315 -30.58 -26.65 -55.83
C ASP A 315 -29.96 -26.47 -57.23
N THR A 316 -30.11 -27.46 -58.09
CA THR A 316 -29.66 -27.37 -59.48
C THR A 316 -30.59 -28.08 -60.43
N VAL A 317 -30.54 -27.67 -61.69
CA VAL A 317 -31.28 -28.30 -62.78
C VAL A 317 -30.33 -29.17 -63.58
N LEU A 318 -30.70 -30.44 -63.82
CA LEU A 318 -29.94 -31.34 -64.70
C LEU A 318 -30.78 -31.75 -65.91
N CYS A 319 -30.14 -31.73 -67.09
CA CYS A 319 -30.76 -32.13 -68.35
C CYS A 319 -30.57 -33.62 -68.63
N GLY A 320 -31.66 -34.33 -68.92
CA GLY A 320 -31.60 -35.72 -69.40
C GLY A 320 -30.88 -36.69 -68.44
N SER A 321 -29.90 -37.44 -68.96
CA SER A 321 -29.10 -38.42 -68.21
C SER A 321 -27.85 -37.82 -67.54
N ASN A 322 -27.77 -36.50 -67.44
CA ASN A 322 -26.63 -35.85 -66.79
C ASN A 322 -26.60 -36.18 -65.29
N THR A 323 -25.39 -36.20 -64.75
CA THR A 323 -25.14 -36.46 -63.33
C THR A 323 -24.14 -35.45 -62.78
N ILE A 324 -24.19 -35.24 -61.46
CA ILE A 324 -23.20 -34.51 -60.68
C ILE A 324 -22.68 -35.42 -59.58
N VAL A 325 -21.44 -35.23 -59.15
CA VAL A 325 -20.88 -35.95 -58.01
C VAL A 325 -20.73 -34.97 -56.86
N VAL A 326 -21.36 -35.28 -55.72
CA VAL A 326 -21.21 -34.52 -54.47
C VAL A 326 -20.71 -35.48 -53.42
N ASN A 327 -19.57 -35.17 -52.78
CA ASN A 327 -18.94 -35.99 -51.75
C ASN A 327 -18.83 -37.49 -52.13
N ASN A 328 -18.40 -37.74 -53.37
CA ASN A 328 -18.21 -39.07 -53.95
C ASN A 328 -19.51 -39.87 -54.25
N HIS A 329 -20.69 -39.31 -53.99
CA HIS A 329 -21.98 -39.86 -54.43
C HIS A 329 -22.47 -39.19 -55.70
N THR A 330 -23.04 -39.98 -56.59
CA THR A 330 -23.53 -39.50 -57.89
C THR A 330 -25.03 -39.23 -57.83
N TYR A 331 -25.42 -38.00 -58.16
CA TYR A 331 -26.80 -37.54 -58.23
C TYR A 331 -27.17 -37.21 -59.68
N GLY A 332 -28.43 -37.44 -60.04
CA GLY A 332 -28.93 -37.43 -61.42
C GLY A 332 -29.32 -38.83 -61.90
N ASN A 333 -29.85 -38.94 -63.11
CA ASN A 333 -30.27 -40.22 -63.73
C ASN A 333 -31.15 -41.10 -62.81
N GLY A 334 -32.17 -40.52 -62.16
CA GLY A 334 -33.11 -41.22 -61.28
C GLY A 334 -32.90 -40.98 -59.78
N ILE A 335 -31.77 -40.41 -59.36
CA ILE A 335 -31.50 -40.02 -57.97
C ILE A 335 -31.52 -38.48 -57.89
N TRP A 336 -32.67 -37.92 -57.52
CA TRP A 336 -32.92 -36.47 -57.61
C TRP A 336 -32.82 -35.73 -56.28
N SER A 337 -32.68 -36.43 -55.17
CA SER A 337 -32.47 -35.82 -53.86
C SER A 337 -31.62 -36.70 -52.96
N GLY A 338 -31.06 -36.09 -51.92
CA GLY A 338 -30.31 -36.79 -50.88
C GLY A 338 -29.64 -35.83 -49.92
N THR A 339 -28.81 -36.38 -49.03
CA THR A 339 -28.12 -35.61 -48.01
C THR A 339 -26.66 -36.03 -47.99
N GLU A 340 -25.77 -35.06 -48.07
CA GLU A 340 -24.33 -35.27 -47.93
C GLU A 340 -23.81 -34.63 -46.64
N LEU A 341 -22.98 -35.37 -45.91
CA LEU A 341 -22.23 -34.88 -44.76
C LEU A 341 -20.83 -34.49 -45.24
N ILE A 342 -20.54 -33.19 -45.20
CA ILE A 342 -19.22 -32.67 -45.53
C ILE A 342 -18.50 -32.37 -44.22
N PRO A 343 -17.39 -33.09 -43.91
CA PRO A 343 -16.60 -32.80 -42.72
C PRO A 343 -16.01 -31.40 -42.82
N SER A 344 -16.30 -30.55 -41.85
CA SER A 344 -15.66 -29.25 -41.72
C SER A 344 -14.31 -29.41 -41.00
N SER A 345 -13.27 -28.70 -41.45
CA SER A 345 -11.97 -28.69 -40.77
C SER A 345 -11.95 -27.82 -39.49
N THR A 346 -13.03 -27.08 -39.20
CA THR A 346 -13.10 -26.10 -38.09
C THR A 346 -14.49 -25.96 -37.44
N GLY A 347 -15.41 -26.92 -37.61
CA GLY A 347 -16.77 -26.86 -37.03
C GLY A 347 -17.56 -28.16 -37.27
N CYS A 348 -18.84 -28.21 -36.88
CA CYS A 348 -19.62 -29.43 -37.03
C CYS A 348 -19.92 -29.70 -38.51
N ASP A 349 -20.17 -30.97 -38.85
CA ASP A 349 -20.41 -31.39 -40.23
C ASP A 349 -21.42 -30.47 -40.94
N SER A 350 -21.08 -30.06 -42.16
CA SER A 350 -22.03 -29.34 -43.00
C SER A 350 -22.96 -30.36 -43.63
N VAL A 351 -24.27 -30.19 -43.43
CA VAL A 351 -25.28 -31.02 -44.08
C VAL A 351 -25.66 -30.32 -45.37
N VAL A 352 -25.30 -30.90 -46.51
CA VAL A 352 -25.77 -30.41 -47.82
C VAL A 352 -27.00 -31.20 -48.22
N GLU A 353 -28.14 -30.53 -48.31
CA GLU A 353 -29.35 -31.12 -48.88
C GLU A 353 -29.32 -30.97 -50.39
N ILE A 354 -29.36 -32.10 -51.10
CA ILE A 354 -29.34 -32.15 -52.56
C ILE A 354 -30.78 -32.16 -53.05
N GLN A 355 -31.14 -31.19 -53.88
CA GLN A 355 -32.44 -31.12 -54.55
C GLN A 355 -32.19 -30.84 -56.03
N ILE A 356 -32.49 -31.80 -56.91
CA ILE A 356 -32.27 -31.68 -58.35
C ILE A 356 -33.61 -31.69 -59.07
N THR A 357 -33.84 -30.66 -59.87
CA THR A 357 -35.00 -30.64 -60.77
C THR A 357 -34.60 -31.22 -62.14
N PRO A 358 -35.15 -32.39 -62.55
CA PRO A 358 -34.88 -32.93 -63.87
C PRO A 358 -35.61 -32.13 -64.95
N VAL A 359 -34.88 -31.70 -65.99
CA VAL A 359 -35.47 -31.08 -67.17
C VAL A 359 -35.19 -31.94 -68.40
N ASN A 360 -36.24 -32.24 -69.15
CA ASN A 360 -36.10 -32.88 -70.45
C ASN A 360 -35.79 -31.82 -71.50
N ALA A 361 -34.92 -32.13 -72.47
CA ALA A 361 -34.59 -31.22 -73.56
C ALA A 361 -35.88 -30.74 -74.26
N PHE A 362 -36.06 -29.43 -74.34
CA PHE A 362 -37.24 -28.82 -74.95
C PHE A 362 -36.97 -28.61 -76.44
N GLU A 363 -37.67 -29.34 -77.32
CA GLU A 363 -37.60 -29.12 -78.76
C GLU A 363 -38.48 -27.93 -79.14
N MET A 364 -37.88 -26.80 -79.54
CA MET A 364 -38.62 -25.67 -80.12
C MET A 364 -38.58 -25.74 -81.65
N MET A 365 -39.71 -26.13 -82.26
CA MET A 365 -39.89 -26.07 -83.70
C MET A 365 -40.48 -24.70 -84.09
N THR A 366 -39.72 -23.85 -84.78
CA THR A 366 -40.24 -22.61 -85.37
C THR A 366 -40.31 -22.72 -86.89
N THR A 367 -41.45 -22.34 -87.48
CA THR A 367 -41.64 -22.39 -88.95
C THR A 367 -41.50 -20.98 -89.53
N LYS A 368 -40.47 -20.76 -90.36
CA LYS A 368 -40.32 -19.53 -91.16
C LYS A 368 -40.63 -19.80 -92.62
N LYS A 369 -41.44 -18.94 -93.25
CA LYS A 369 -41.69 -18.97 -94.69
C LYS A 369 -40.68 -18.04 -95.38
N LEU A 370 -39.93 -18.59 -96.35
CA LEU A 370 -39.05 -17.83 -97.23
C LEU A 370 -39.80 -17.49 -98.54
N CYS A 371 -39.70 -16.25 -99.02
CA CYS A 371 -40.19 -15.90 -100.36
C CYS A 371 -39.11 -16.19 -101.42
N PRO A 372 -39.46 -16.28 -102.72
CA PRO A 372 -38.48 -16.49 -103.79
C PRO A 372 -37.39 -15.42 -103.79
N GLY A 373 -36.13 -15.83 -103.56
CA GLY A 373 -34.96 -14.95 -103.49
C GLY A 373 -34.49 -14.60 -102.07
N ASP A 374 -35.23 -14.99 -101.02
CA ASP A 374 -34.78 -14.83 -99.63
C ASP A 374 -33.78 -15.94 -99.22
N SER A 375 -33.01 -15.68 -98.16
CA SER A 375 -32.13 -16.67 -97.52
C SER A 375 -32.17 -16.55 -96.00
N LEU A 376 -31.99 -17.68 -95.31
CA LEU A 376 -31.93 -17.77 -93.83
C LEU A 376 -30.64 -18.47 -93.42
N TYR A 377 -29.83 -17.83 -92.55
CA TYR A 377 -28.56 -18.43 -92.10
C TYR A 377 -28.80 -19.43 -90.96
N LEU A 378 -28.54 -20.72 -91.21
CA LEU A 378 -28.69 -21.84 -90.25
C LEU A 378 -27.55 -22.85 -90.46
N GLN A 379 -27.08 -23.51 -89.40
CA GLN A 379 -25.99 -24.52 -89.43
C GLN A 379 -24.68 -24.01 -90.10
N GLY A 380 -24.39 -22.71 -90.01
CA GLY A 380 -23.19 -22.13 -90.62
C GLY A 380 -23.27 -21.82 -92.12
N ALA A 381 -24.46 -21.87 -92.74
CA ALA A 381 -24.65 -21.49 -94.15
C ALA A 381 -26.01 -20.84 -94.42
N PHE A 382 -26.12 -20.07 -95.51
CA PHE A 382 -27.39 -19.50 -95.98
C PHE A 382 -28.25 -20.55 -96.69
N GLN A 383 -29.43 -20.82 -96.15
CA GLN A 383 -30.40 -21.75 -96.68
C GLN A 383 -31.40 -21.00 -97.59
N THR A 384 -31.63 -21.54 -98.79
CA THR A 384 -32.49 -20.94 -99.83
C THR A 384 -33.57 -21.89 -100.35
N GLN A 385 -33.61 -23.14 -99.85
CA GLN A 385 -34.61 -24.15 -100.22
C GLN A 385 -35.49 -24.51 -99.01
N ALA A 386 -36.71 -24.96 -99.29
CA ALA A 386 -37.60 -25.45 -98.23
C ALA A 386 -37.08 -26.79 -97.68
N GLY A 387 -36.91 -26.87 -96.36
CA GLY A 387 -36.42 -28.06 -95.66
C GLY A 387 -36.41 -27.87 -94.15
N SER A 388 -36.23 -28.97 -93.40
CA SER A 388 -36.03 -28.94 -91.96
C SER A 388 -34.55 -28.76 -91.64
N TYR A 389 -34.22 -27.71 -90.92
CA TYR A 389 -32.85 -27.40 -90.49
C TYR A 389 -32.80 -27.40 -88.96
N ILE A 390 -31.89 -28.20 -88.38
CA ILE A 390 -31.76 -28.37 -86.92
C ILE A 390 -30.55 -27.55 -86.46
N ASP A 391 -30.76 -26.55 -85.60
CA ASP A 391 -29.65 -25.84 -84.94
C ASP A 391 -29.53 -26.35 -83.49
N THR A 392 -28.36 -26.87 -83.11
CA THR A 392 -28.13 -27.46 -81.79
C THR A 392 -27.32 -26.47 -80.95
N PHE A 393 -27.97 -25.83 -79.98
CA PHE A 393 -27.28 -24.98 -79.01
C PHE A 393 -26.81 -25.82 -77.82
N LEU A 394 -25.51 -25.78 -77.53
CA LEU A 394 -24.95 -26.33 -76.30
C LEU A 394 -25.02 -25.27 -75.20
N GLN A 395 -25.80 -25.52 -74.15
CA GLN A 395 -25.66 -24.80 -72.89
C GLN A 395 -24.53 -25.46 -72.08
N TYR A 396 -23.55 -24.65 -71.68
CA TYR A 396 -22.60 -25.03 -70.64
C TYR A 396 -22.76 -24.08 -69.46
N THR A 397 -22.90 -24.62 -68.26
CA THR A 397 -22.75 -23.87 -67.01
C THR A 397 -21.33 -24.11 -66.49
N ILE A 398 -20.55 -23.03 -66.32
CA ILE A 398 -19.23 -23.09 -65.67
C ILE A 398 -19.47 -23.06 -64.16
N VAL A 399 -19.09 -24.12 -63.45
CA VAL A 399 -18.98 -24.10 -61.98
C VAL A 399 -17.50 -23.92 -61.65
N ILE A 400 -17.13 -22.74 -61.13
CA ILE A 400 -15.83 -22.54 -60.49
C ILE A 400 -16.00 -22.98 -59.03
N VAL A 401 -15.29 -24.02 -58.62
CA VAL A 401 -15.08 -24.31 -57.19
C VAL A 401 -13.70 -23.76 -56.84
N SER A 402 -13.64 -22.61 -56.18
CA SER A 402 -12.43 -22.17 -55.49
C SER A 402 -12.72 -21.97 -54.02
N SER A 403 -11.95 -22.68 -53.19
CA SER A 403 -11.92 -22.52 -51.74
C SER A 403 -11.15 -21.25 -51.37
N SER A 404 -11.86 -20.12 -51.26
CA SER A 404 -11.48 -19.03 -50.34
C SER A 404 -12.55 -17.95 -50.35
N GLN A 405 -13.02 -17.62 -49.16
CA GLN A 405 -14.00 -16.59 -48.80
C GLN A 405 -14.01 -15.36 -49.72
N SER A 406 -15.19 -14.98 -50.21
CA SER A 406 -15.72 -13.60 -50.13
C SER A 406 -17.17 -13.55 -50.61
N LEU A 407 -18.01 -13.00 -49.74
CA LEU A 407 -19.42 -12.66 -49.88
C LEU A 407 -19.77 -12.04 -51.24
N PHE A 408 -20.79 -12.56 -51.94
CA PHE A 408 -21.53 -11.83 -52.97
C PHE A 408 -23.02 -12.11 -52.85
N LEU A 409 -23.81 -11.03 -52.64
CA LEU A 409 -25.27 -11.06 -52.73
C LEU A 409 -25.69 -11.43 -54.17
N PRO A 410 -26.70 -12.29 -54.37
CA PRO A 410 -27.32 -12.43 -55.68
C PRO A 410 -28.21 -11.22 -55.94
N LEU A 411 -27.75 -10.32 -56.82
CA LEU A 411 -28.64 -9.36 -57.46
C LEU A 411 -29.54 -10.14 -58.42
N LEU A 412 -30.78 -10.42 -57.99
CA LEU A 412 -31.85 -10.81 -58.89
C LEU A 412 -32.09 -9.66 -59.89
N THR A 413 -31.58 -9.80 -61.11
CA THR A 413 -32.17 -9.12 -62.27
C THR A 413 -32.53 -10.17 -63.33
N PRO A 414 -33.81 -10.30 -63.69
CA PRO A 414 -34.24 -11.22 -64.72
C PRO A 414 -34.03 -10.54 -66.08
N HIS A 415 -32.81 -10.58 -66.61
CA HIS A 415 -32.60 -10.34 -68.03
C HIS A 415 -31.81 -11.50 -68.62
N GLY A 416 -32.57 -12.38 -69.28
CA GLY A 416 -32.10 -13.63 -69.84
C GLY A 416 -30.93 -13.46 -70.80
N LEU A 417 -29.88 -14.21 -70.51
CA LEU A 417 -28.94 -14.71 -71.51
C LEU A 417 -29.61 -15.91 -72.19
N TYR A 418 -30.60 -15.64 -73.05
CA TYR A 418 -30.89 -16.55 -74.15
C TYR A 418 -29.92 -16.21 -75.29
N PRO A 419 -29.31 -17.18 -75.98
CA PRO A 419 -28.64 -16.90 -77.24
C PRO A 419 -29.69 -16.28 -78.19
N ARG A 420 -29.51 -15.00 -78.51
CA ARG A 420 -30.43 -14.26 -79.39
C ARG A 420 -30.27 -14.76 -80.82
N LEU A 421 -31.36 -15.23 -81.43
CA LEU A 421 -31.43 -15.60 -82.83
C LEU A 421 -31.28 -14.33 -83.70
N VAL A 422 -30.10 -14.11 -84.30
CA VAL A 422 -29.89 -13.01 -85.24
C VAL A 422 -30.29 -13.46 -86.65
N ILE A 423 -31.47 -13.04 -87.11
CA ILE A 423 -31.95 -13.30 -88.47
C ILE A 423 -31.52 -12.15 -89.39
N LEU A 424 -30.63 -12.41 -90.34
CA LEU A 424 -30.25 -11.47 -91.42
C LEU A 424 -30.97 -11.85 -92.71
N LEU A 425 -31.87 -10.97 -93.19
CA LEU A 425 -32.53 -11.08 -94.49
C LEU A 425 -31.86 -10.13 -95.50
N LEU A 426 -31.32 -10.67 -96.60
CA LEU A 426 -30.80 -9.88 -97.71
C LEU A 426 -31.69 -10.06 -98.94
N ARG A 427 -32.33 -8.99 -99.41
CA ARG A 427 -33.06 -8.97 -100.69
C ARG A 427 -32.10 -8.63 -101.83
N GLY A 428 -31.99 -9.52 -102.81
CA GLY A 428 -31.27 -9.27 -104.06
C GLY A 428 -32.04 -8.35 -105.01
N LEU A 429 -31.81 -7.04 -104.92
CA LEU A 429 -32.09 -6.08 -105.99
C LEU A 429 -30.83 -5.26 -106.24
N ARG A 430 -30.42 -5.17 -107.52
CA ARG A 430 -29.21 -4.47 -107.95
C ARG A 430 -29.20 -3.01 -107.46
N SER A 431 -28.05 -2.61 -106.93
CA SER A 431 -27.63 -1.26 -106.55
C SER A 431 -28.33 -0.59 -105.33
N GLN A 432 -27.47 -0.25 -104.36
CA GLN A 432 -27.68 0.52 -103.12
C GLN A 432 -28.19 -0.25 -101.89
N LEU A 433 -27.23 -0.60 -101.02
CA LEU A 433 -27.42 -1.23 -99.71
C LEU A 433 -28.15 -0.29 -98.74
N SER A 434 -29.29 -0.74 -98.23
CA SER A 434 -29.84 -0.31 -96.95
C SER A 434 -30.16 -1.57 -96.15
N MET A 435 -29.26 -1.93 -95.21
CA MET A 435 -29.49 -3.03 -94.27
C MET A 435 -30.47 -2.52 -93.18
N ARG A 436 -31.65 -3.13 -93.10
CA ARG A 436 -32.51 -3.02 -91.91
C ARG A 436 -32.55 -4.39 -91.24
N ALA A 437 -31.90 -4.50 -90.08
CA ALA A 437 -32.02 -5.66 -89.21
C ALA A 437 -33.37 -5.60 -88.47
N ILE A 438 -34.12 -6.70 -88.48
CA ILE A 438 -35.32 -6.86 -87.64
C ILE A 438 -34.92 -7.74 -86.46
N VAL A 439 -34.85 -7.15 -85.26
CA VAL A 439 -34.67 -7.88 -84.01
C VAL A 439 -36.05 -8.41 -83.59
N ILE A 440 -36.21 -9.73 -83.50
CA ILE A 440 -37.38 -10.34 -82.88
C ILE A 440 -36.97 -10.69 -81.45
N VAL A 441 -37.64 -10.07 -80.47
CA VAL A 441 -37.45 -10.32 -79.03
C VAL A 441 -38.10 -11.63 -78.63
#